data_AF-A0A698TY74-F1
#
_entry.id   AF-A0A698TY74-F1
#
_cell.length_a   1.000
_cell.length_b   1.000
_cell.length_c   1.000
_cell.angle_alpha   90.00
_cell.angle_beta   90.00
_cell.angle_gamma   90.00
#
_symmetry.space_group_name_H-M   'P 1'
#
loop_
_entity.id
_entity.type
_entity.pdbx_description
1 polymer ?
#
loop_
_entity_poly.entity_id
_entity_poly.type
_entity_poly.pdbx_seq_one_letter_code
_entity_poly.pdbx_strand_id
1 'polypeptide(L)'
;FSNALGQSFPNDKTSFSEADINSMPSGYGVSGTQSMDFNDPSNRMNITHLRDFSNSLISNVYKTPEQAKEANEIWFDSGCMIKGLSSETLGLSLEEIKNVSKGEDWQFNPDMSVYPQNEDGSYSKETLFMSFLKSQGGQPIESPKTTLNPTIEAYNRAMAKESFSGPAIHLDSIMTGKSDFKSFFRYWAERGIAEGDLYMYENNIPKESAMGNWALDAEIKQALANGWKAKPSTIDSYADSIMDRLNNLLGQTRV
;
A
#
# COMPACT_ATOMS: atom_id res chain seq x y z
N PHE A 1 5.87 -4.92 -11.57
CA PHE A 1 5.35 -4.95 -12.95
C PHE A 1 5.21 -6.38 -13.50
N SER A 2 6.29 -7.07 -13.89
CA SER A 2 6.20 -8.38 -14.57
C SER A 2 5.42 -9.43 -13.78
N ASN A 3 5.60 -9.51 -12.46
CA ASN A 3 4.85 -10.43 -11.61
C ASN A 3 3.34 -10.16 -11.65
N ALA A 4 2.92 -8.89 -11.63
CA ALA A 4 1.51 -8.50 -11.71
C ALA A 4 0.92 -8.76 -13.11
N LEU A 5 1.69 -8.45 -14.16
CA LEU A 5 1.27 -8.68 -15.54
C LEU A 5 1.06 -10.19 -15.82
N GLY A 6 1.94 -11.05 -15.30
CA GLY A 6 1.82 -12.51 -15.40
C GLY A 6 0.63 -13.12 -14.65
N GLN A 7 0.01 -12.38 -13.70
CA GLN A 7 -1.26 -12.80 -13.09
C GLN A 7 -2.47 -12.53 -13.98
N SER A 8 -2.34 -11.57 -14.91
CA SER A 8 -3.44 -11.14 -15.78
C SER A 8 -3.36 -11.77 -17.17
N PHE A 9 -2.15 -12.10 -17.63
CA PHE A 9 -1.90 -12.56 -18.99
C PHE A 9 -0.86 -13.68 -19.05
N PRO A 10 -0.86 -14.50 -20.12
CA PRO A 10 0.23 -15.42 -20.41
C PRO A 10 1.59 -14.71 -20.43
N ASN A 11 2.62 -15.35 -19.86
CA ASN A 11 3.96 -14.76 -19.70
C ASN A 11 4.64 -14.42 -21.04
N ASP A 12 4.24 -15.09 -22.12
CA ASP A 12 4.71 -14.92 -23.49
C ASP A 12 3.93 -13.85 -24.28
N LYS A 13 2.87 -13.26 -23.71
CA LYS A 13 2.14 -12.16 -24.36
C LYS A 13 3.02 -10.91 -24.42
N THR A 14 3.22 -10.40 -25.65
CA THR A 14 4.05 -9.22 -25.95
C THR A 14 3.27 -8.04 -26.52
N SER A 15 1.99 -8.24 -26.87
CA SER A 15 1.09 -7.22 -27.42
C SER A 15 -0.25 -7.23 -26.69
N PHE A 16 -0.76 -6.03 -26.39
CA PHE A 16 -1.92 -5.78 -25.54
C PHE A 16 -2.93 -4.85 -26.25
N SER A 17 -4.14 -5.34 -26.45
CA SER A 17 -5.26 -4.55 -26.99
C SER A 17 -5.82 -3.59 -25.93
N GLU A 18 -6.66 -2.63 -26.36
CA GLU A 18 -7.42 -1.80 -25.41
C GLU A 18 -8.31 -2.66 -24.49
N ALA A 19 -8.86 -3.77 -25.00
CA ALA A 19 -9.65 -4.71 -24.20
C ALA A 19 -8.79 -5.41 -23.13
N ASP A 20 -7.55 -5.79 -23.47
CA ASP A 20 -6.60 -6.34 -22.50
C ASP A 20 -6.34 -5.32 -21.37
N ILE A 21 -6.03 -4.07 -21.72
CA ILE A 21 -5.74 -3.00 -20.75
C ILE A 21 -6.97 -2.74 -19.85
N ASN A 22 -8.16 -2.65 -20.42
CA ASN A 22 -9.41 -2.45 -19.67
C ASN A 22 -9.81 -3.66 -18.81
N SER A 23 -9.23 -4.84 -19.06
CA SER A 23 -9.47 -6.05 -18.27
C SER A 23 -8.48 -6.24 -17.10
N MET A 24 -7.48 -5.35 -16.97
CA MET A 24 -6.50 -5.45 -15.90
C MET A 24 -7.18 -5.36 -14.51
N PRO A 25 -6.67 -6.10 -13.51
CA PRO A 25 -7.07 -5.94 -12.13
C PRO A 25 -6.97 -4.49 -11.67
N SER A 26 -7.95 -4.05 -10.89
CA SER A 26 -8.00 -2.72 -10.29
C SER A 26 -6.86 -2.47 -9.29
N GLY A 27 -6.26 -3.54 -8.75
CA GLY A 27 -5.06 -3.43 -7.94
C GLY A 27 -4.49 -4.76 -7.49
N TYR A 28 -3.43 -4.70 -6.68
CA TYR A 28 -2.67 -5.85 -6.18
C TYR A 28 -2.17 -5.60 -4.76
N GLY A 29 -2.14 -6.65 -3.94
CA GLY A 29 -1.36 -6.68 -2.70
C GLY A 29 0.05 -7.16 -2.98
N VAL A 30 1.04 -6.53 -2.34
CA VAL A 30 2.46 -6.88 -2.49
C VAL A 30 3.06 -7.24 -1.13
N SER A 31 3.53 -8.48 -0.99
CA SER A 31 4.30 -8.92 0.17
C SER A 31 5.80 -8.94 -0.14
N GLY A 32 6.64 -9.09 0.88
CA GLY A 32 8.10 -9.21 0.74
C GLY A 32 8.85 -7.91 0.41
N THR A 33 8.15 -6.82 0.08
CA THR A 33 8.76 -5.48 -0.04
C THR A 33 9.36 -5.07 1.30
N GLN A 34 10.64 -4.71 1.29
CA GLN A 34 11.30 -4.18 2.47
C GLN A 34 11.35 -2.66 2.39
N SER A 35 11.09 -2.02 3.53
CA SER A 35 11.09 -0.57 3.70
C SER A 35 11.73 -0.23 5.04
N MET A 36 11.65 1.04 5.46
CA MET A 36 12.12 1.45 6.77
C MET A 36 11.47 0.62 7.89
N ASP A 37 12.31 0.04 8.72
CA ASP A 37 11.96 -0.64 9.95
C ASP A 37 13.04 -0.33 10.99
N PHE A 38 12.80 0.71 11.78
CA PHE A 38 13.75 1.16 12.80
C PHE A 38 13.87 0.18 13.97
N ASN A 39 13.01 -0.86 14.04
CA ASN A 39 13.20 -1.96 14.98
C ASN A 39 14.30 -2.93 14.54
N ASP A 40 14.69 -2.90 13.26
CA ASP A 40 15.87 -3.61 12.75
C ASP A 40 17.02 -2.60 12.51
N PRO A 41 18.01 -2.51 13.42
CA PRO A 41 19.11 -1.57 13.27
C PRO A 41 20.04 -1.90 12.10
N SER A 42 19.97 -3.11 11.54
CA SER A 42 20.75 -3.53 10.38
C SER A 42 20.11 -3.13 9.05
N ASN A 43 18.84 -2.73 9.08
CA ASN A 43 18.08 -2.37 7.90
C ASN A 43 18.63 -1.10 7.24
N ARG A 44 19.22 -1.25 6.06
CA ARG A 44 19.82 -0.16 5.28
C ARG A 44 18.79 0.88 4.82
N MET A 45 17.53 0.48 4.66
CA MET A 45 16.45 1.38 4.25
C MET A 45 16.15 2.43 5.31
N ASN A 46 16.50 2.19 6.59
CA ASN A 46 16.47 3.22 7.64
C ASN A 46 17.43 4.38 7.36
N ILE A 47 18.41 4.19 6.46
CA ILE A 47 19.41 5.18 6.08
C ILE A 47 19.11 5.74 4.69
N THR A 48 18.74 4.89 3.73
CA THR A 48 18.50 5.33 2.34
C THR A 48 17.10 5.86 2.11
N HIS A 49 16.14 5.49 2.97
CA HIS A 49 14.72 5.80 2.84
C HIS A 49 14.11 5.27 1.52
N LEU A 50 14.80 4.37 0.83
CA LEU A 50 14.33 3.70 -0.39
C LEU A 50 13.67 2.37 -0.04
N ARG A 51 12.87 1.85 -0.98
CA ARG A 51 12.26 0.51 -0.86
C ARG A 51 13.08 -0.52 -1.62
N ASP A 52 13.22 -1.70 -1.05
CA ASP A 52 13.78 -2.87 -1.73
C ASP A 52 12.63 -3.79 -2.18
N PHE A 53 12.59 -4.03 -3.49
CA PHE A 53 11.59 -4.88 -4.14
C PHE A 53 12.13 -6.25 -4.55
N SER A 54 13.37 -6.59 -4.19
CA SER A 54 14.05 -7.82 -4.64
C SER A 54 13.32 -9.10 -4.24
N ASN A 55 12.60 -9.06 -3.11
CA ASN A 55 11.80 -10.17 -2.60
C ASN A 55 10.28 -9.93 -2.76
N SER A 56 9.88 -8.91 -3.52
CA SER A 56 8.46 -8.56 -3.67
C SER A 56 7.70 -9.58 -4.50
N LEU A 57 6.57 -10.01 -3.97
CA LEU A 57 5.67 -10.96 -4.60
C LEU A 57 4.25 -10.42 -4.57
N ILE A 58 3.47 -10.77 -5.60
CA ILE A 58 2.04 -10.49 -5.60
C ILE A 58 1.39 -11.46 -4.62
N SER A 59 0.84 -10.94 -3.54
CA SER A 59 0.11 -11.73 -2.55
C SER A 59 -1.37 -11.81 -2.88
N ASN A 60 -1.91 -10.77 -3.54
CA ASN A 60 -3.32 -10.62 -3.81
C ASN A 60 -3.55 -9.92 -5.16
N VAL A 61 -4.63 -10.28 -5.84
CA VAL A 61 -5.12 -9.64 -7.06
C VAL A 61 -6.54 -9.13 -6.80
N TYR A 62 -6.71 -7.81 -6.82
CA TYR A 62 -7.98 -7.13 -6.65
C TYR A 62 -8.57 -6.85 -8.04
N LYS A 63 -9.50 -7.69 -8.47
CA LYS A 63 -10.06 -7.63 -9.82
C LYS A 63 -10.92 -6.39 -10.01
N THR A 64 -11.73 -6.05 -9.02
CA THR A 64 -12.67 -4.92 -9.09
C THR A 64 -12.24 -3.74 -8.21
N PRO A 65 -12.73 -2.52 -8.49
CA PRO A 65 -12.44 -1.35 -7.67
C PRO A 65 -12.91 -1.53 -6.22
N GLU A 66 -14.01 -2.23 -5.99
CA GLU A 66 -14.55 -2.50 -4.67
C GLU A 66 -13.61 -3.39 -3.84
N GLN A 67 -13.00 -4.40 -4.46
CA GLN A 67 -12.00 -5.25 -3.78
C GLN A 67 -10.75 -4.46 -3.39
N ALA A 68 -10.26 -3.60 -4.30
CA ALA A 68 -9.10 -2.74 -4.03
C ALA A 68 -9.40 -1.71 -2.94
N LYS A 69 -10.60 -1.12 -2.97
CA LYS A 69 -11.09 -0.20 -1.93
C LYS A 69 -11.19 -0.89 -0.58
N GLU A 70 -11.81 -2.07 -0.53
CA GLU A 70 -11.96 -2.85 0.70
C GLU A 70 -10.59 -3.23 1.30
N ALA A 71 -9.61 -3.62 0.47
CA ALA A 71 -8.25 -3.90 0.93
C ALA A 71 -7.63 -2.69 1.64
N ASN A 72 -7.80 -1.49 1.06
CA ASN A 72 -7.30 -0.26 1.64
C ASN A 72 -8.06 0.12 2.91
N GLU A 73 -9.38 -0.02 2.94
CA GLU A 73 -10.19 0.25 4.13
C GLU A 73 -9.82 -0.67 5.29
N ILE A 74 -9.67 -1.98 5.05
CA ILE A 74 -9.20 -2.91 6.08
C ILE A 74 -7.80 -2.51 6.58
N TRP A 75 -6.91 -2.10 5.67
CA TRP A 75 -5.57 -1.64 6.04
C TRP A 75 -5.63 -0.38 6.91
N PHE A 76 -6.40 0.64 6.54
CA PHE A 76 -6.60 1.85 7.36
C PHE A 76 -7.25 1.53 8.70
N ASP A 77 -8.29 0.69 8.70
CA ASP A 77 -9.04 0.29 9.89
C ASP A 77 -8.17 -0.49 10.87
N SER A 78 -7.18 -1.22 10.36
CA SER A 78 -6.15 -1.87 11.16
C SER A 78 -5.11 -0.91 11.76
N GLY A 79 -5.28 0.41 11.63
CA GLY A 79 -4.26 1.40 12.00
C GLY A 79 -3.01 1.31 11.13
N CYS A 80 -3.17 0.93 9.86
CA CYS A 80 -2.09 0.67 8.91
C CYS A 80 -1.13 -0.46 9.32
N MET A 81 -1.53 -1.34 10.24
CA MET A 81 -0.66 -2.36 10.82
C MET A 81 -0.47 -3.61 9.93
N ILE A 82 -1.41 -3.91 9.03
CA ILE A 82 -1.33 -5.11 8.18
C ILE A 82 -0.50 -4.85 6.92
N LYS A 83 0.79 -5.21 6.95
CA LYS A 83 1.69 -5.08 5.79
C LYS A 83 1.31 -6.06 4.67
N GLY A 84 1.31 -5.54 3.44
CA GLY A 84 1.07 -6.31 2.21
C GLY A 84 -0.39 -6.47 1.81
N LEU A 85 -1.31 -5.84 2.53
CA LEU A 85 -2.73 -5.81 2.18
C LEU A 85 -3.09 -4.62 1.27
N SER A 86 -2.56 -3.43 1.57
CA SER A 86 -2.87 -2.19 0.84
C SER A 86 -2.74 -2.40 -0.68
N SER A 87 -3.73 -1.91 -1.41
CA SER A 87 -3.81 -2.08 -2.85
C SER A 87 -2.89 -1.12 -3.57
N GLU A 88 -1.92 -1.68 -4.29
CA GLU A 88 -1.10 -0.99 -5.28
C GLU A 88 -1.78 -1.09 -6.66
N THR A 89 -1.66 -0.05 -7.49
CA THR A 89 -2.11 -0.10 -8.88
C THR A 89 -0.92 -0.04 -9.82
N LEU A 90 -1.06 -0.65 -11.00
CA LEU A 90 -0.08 -0.47 -12.07
C LEU A 90 -0.18 0.94 -12.68
N GLY A 91 -1.24 1.70 -12.40
CA GLY A 91 -1.49 2.99 -13.08
C GLY A 91 -1.42 2.82 -14.59
N LEU A 92 -2.09 1.78 -15.08
CA LEU A 92 -2.20 1.49 -16.50
C LEU A 92 -3.63 1.80 -16.91
N SER A 93 -3.84 3.03 -17.36
CA SER A 93 -5.05 3.45 -18.05
C SER A 93 -4.73 3.79 -19.50
N LEU A 94 -5.73 3.68 -20.38
CA LEU A 94 -5.61 4.16 -21.76
C LEU A 94 -5.28 5.66 -21.80
N GLU A 95 -5.74 6.42 -20.81
CA GLU A 95 -5.43 7.85 -20.67
C GLU A 95 -3.94 8.08 -20.39
N GLU A 96 -3.36 7.37 -19.42
CA GLU A 96 -1.93 7.47 -19.09
C GLU A 96 -1.04 7.01 -20.26
N ILE A 97 -1.43 5.92 -20.94
CA ILE A 97 -0.69 5.39 -22.10
C ILE A 97 -0.74 6.38 -23.27
N LYS A 98 -1.89 7.03 -23.52
CA LYS A 98 -2.05 8.02 -24.60
C LYS A 98 -1.47 9.38 -24.25
N ASN A 99 -1.08 9.61 -23.00
CA ASN A 99 -0.51 10.88 -22.57
C ASN A 99 0.94 11.03 -23.07
N VAL A 100 1.09 11.70 -24.21
CA VAL A 100 2.38 12.03 -24.84
C VAL A 100 3.06 13.28 -24.26
N SER A 101 2.46 13.97 -23.29
CA SER A 101 3.08 15.16 -22.71
C SER A 101 4.29 14.80 -21.86
N LYS A 102 5.40 15.52 -22.08
CA LYS A 102 6.57 15.52 -21.21
C LYS A 102 6.31 16.45 -20.02
N GLY A 103 6.73 16.04 -18.83
CA GLY A 103 6.66 16.84 -17.63
C GLY A 103 7.83 17.81 -17.51
N GLU A 104 7.87 18.52 -16.39
CA GLU A 104 9.03 19.35 -16.02
C GLU A 104 10.25 18.48 -15.71
N ASP A 105 11.45 19.08 -15.75
CA ASP A 105 12.72 18.33 -15.65
C ASP A 105 12.92 17.59 -14.31
N TRP A 106 12.16 17.94 -13.27
CA TRP A 106 12.19 17.25 -11.97
C TRP A 106 11.23 16.06 -11.90
N GLN A 107 10.30 15.92 -12.85
CA GLN A 107 9.33 14.83 -12.89
C GLN A 107 9.83 13.69 -13.77
N PHE A 108 9.68 12.45 -13.31
CA PHE A 108 9.79 11.30 -14.20
C PHE A 108 8.52 11.22 -15.06
N ASN A 109 8.52 11.96 -16.17
CA ASN A 109 7.43 11.96 -17.13
C ASN A 109 8.00 11.84 -18.56
N PRO A 110 8.31 10.59 -18.99
CA PRO A 110 8.91 10.35 -20.30
C PRO A 110 7.95 10.72 -21.43
N ASP A 111 8.51 11.12 -22.56
CA ASP A 111 7.77 11.30 -23.81
C ASP A 111 7.27 9.93 -24.31
N MET A 112 5.95 9.72 -24.25
CA MET A 112 5.33 8.46 -24.66
C MET A 112 5.18 8.33 -26.18
N SER A 113 5.42 9.40 -26.96
CA SER A 113 5.28 9.37 -28.42
C SER A 113 6.29 8.44 -29.12
N VAL A 114 7.42 8.13 -28.46
CA VAL A 114 8.42 7.17 -28.94
C VAL A 114 7.99 5.70 -28.79
N TYR A 115 6.83 5.46 -28.17
CA TYR A 115 6.22 4.15 -27.96
C TYR A 115 4.86 4.06 -28.67
N PRO A 116 4.82 4.13 -30.02
CA PRO A 116 3.57 4.15 -30.78
C PRO A 116 2.81 2.83 -30.65
N GLN A 117 1.53 2.86 -31.03
CA GLN A 117 0.74 1.64 -31.25
C GLN A 117 1.32 0.82 -32.41
N ASN A 118 1.15 -0.49 -32.33
CA ASN A 118 1.39 -1.41 -33.44
C ASN A 118 0.36 -1.17 -34.57
N GLU A 119 0.62 -1.72 -35.75
CA GLU A 119 -0.28 -1.58 -36.93
C GLU A 119 -1.71 -2.09 -36.68
N ASP A 120 -1.87 -3.07 -35.80
CA ASP A 120 -3.16 -3.63 -35.39
C ASP A 120 -3.87 -2.84 -34.28
N GLY A 121 -3.31 -1.70 -33.86
CA GLY A 121 -3.82 -0.85 -32.79
C GLY A 121 -3.47 -1.31 -31.37
N SER A 122 -2.72 -2.40 -31.21
CA SER A 122 -2.26 -2.89 -29.92
C SER A 122 -1.04 -2.12 -29.39
N TYR A 123 -0.74 -2.27 -28.11
CA TYR A 123 0.42 -1.71 -27.43
C TYR A 123 1.44 -2.79 -27.11
N SER A 124 2.73 -2.49 -27.26
CA SER A 124 3.78 -3.43 -26.88
C SER A 124 3.95 -3.52 -25.37
N LYS A 125 4.59 -4.60 -24.90
CA LYS A 125 4.96 -4.77 -23.50
C LYS A 125 5.86 -3.64 -23.00
N GLU A 126 6.75 -3.14 -23.86
CA GLU A 126 7.61 -1.99 -23.58
C GLU A 126 6.79 -0.72 -23.37
N THR A 127 5.77 -0.46 -24.19
CA THR A 127 4.86 0.68 -24.01
C THR A 127 4.15 0.61 -22.66
N LEU A 128 3.62 -0.56 -22.29
CA LEU A 128 3.00 -0.77 -20.97
C LEU A 128 3.99 -0.56 -19.83
N PHE A 129 5.21 -1.08 -19.96
CA PHE A 129 6.24 -0.92 -18.92
C PHE A 129 6.62 0.55 -18.72
N MET A 130 6.76 1.32 -19.80
CA MET A 130 7.08 2.74 -19.73
C MET A 130 5.93 3.56 -19.16
N SER A 131 4.68 3.21 -19.51
CA SER A 131 3.49 3.80 -18.89
C SER A 131 3.42 3.50 -17.39
N PHE A 132 3.75 2.27 -16.99
CA PHE A 132 3.86 1.90 -15.58
C PHE A 132 4.95 2.73 -14.87
N LEU A 133 6.16 2.86 -15.42
CA LEU A 133 7.20 3.68 -14.78
C LEU A 133 6.77 5.15 -14.64
N LYS A 134 6.08 5.68 -15.66
CA LYS A 134 5.49 7.02 -15.66
C LYS A 134 4.45 7.17 -14.54
N SER A 135 3.53 6.20 -14.37
CA SER A 135 2.51 6.24 -13.32
C SER A 135 3.10 6.12 -11.92
N GLN A 136 4.18 5.35 -11.75
CA GLN A 136 4.91 5.23 -10.48
C GLN A 136 5.84 6.42 -10.19
N GLY A 137 5.99 7.36 -11.13
CA GLY A 137 6.89 8.50 -10.99
C GLY A 137 8.38 8.15 -10.96
N GLY A 138 8.77 6.97 -11.46
CA GLY A 138 10.18 6.58 -11.63
C GLY A 138 11.02 6.60 -10.35
N GLN A 139 10.46 6.15 -9.22
CA GLN A 139 11.14 6.21 -7.92
C GLN A 139 12.45 5.38 -7.89
N PRO A 140 13.54 5.93 -7.32
CA PRO A 140 14.74 5.14 -7.05
C PRO A 140 14.43 4.03 -6.04
N ILE A 141 15.10 2.89 -6.22
CA ILE A 141 14.95 1.71 -5.36
C ILE A 141 16.25 1.42 -4.61
N GLU A 142 16.14 0.77 -3.46
CA GLU A 142 17.31 0.30 -2.74
C GLU A 142 18.00 -0.81 -3.52
N SER A 143 19.32 -0.78 -3.55
CA SER A 143 20.15 -1.84 -4.11
C SER A 143 21.51 -1.86 -3.42
N PRO A 144 22.27 -2.95 -3.54
CA PRO A 144 23.65 -2.99 -3.04
C PRO A 144 24.58 -1.93 -3.64
N LYS A 145 24.18 -1.28 -4.75
CA LYS A 145 24.94 -0.23 -5.44
C LYS A 145 24.44 1.18 -5.10
N THR A 146 23.38 1.31 -4.31
CA THR A 146 22.84 2.61 -3.90
C THR A 146 23.82 3.30 -2.97
N THR A 147 24.29 4.47 -3.38
CA THR A 147 25.20 5.32 -2.60
C THR A 147 24.52 6.63 -2.24
N LEU A 148 24.75 7.11 -1.03
CA LEU A 148 24.34 8.44 -0.60
C LEU A 148 25.54 9.38 -0.53
N ASN A 149 25.27 10.68 -0.53
CA ASN A 149 26.27 11.64 -0.09
C ASN A 149 26.72 11.29 1.34
N PRO A 150 28.04 11.24 1.65
CA PRO A 150 28.53 10.83 2.96
C PRO A 150 27.96 11.65 4.13
N THR A 151 27.71 12.94 3.94
CA THR A 151 27.11 13.82 4.96
C THR A 151 25.65 13.43 5.25
N ILE A 152 24.88 13.15 4.20
CA ILE A 152 23.48 12.72 4.33
C ILE A 152 23.42 11.34 4.98
N GLU A 153 24.32 10.43 4.59
CA GLU A 153 24.39 9.10 5.20
C GLU A 153 24.68 9.17 6.70
N ALA A 154 25.65 9.99 7.13
CA ALA A 154 25.97 10.18 8.54
C ALA A 154 24.78 10.75 9.32
N TYR A 155 24.07 11.73 8.75
CA TYR A 155 22.88 12.31 9.35
C TYR A 155 21.74 11.29 9.48
N ASN A 156 21.40 10.57 8.41
CA ASN A 156 20.34 9.57 8.43
C ASN A 156 20.67 8.42 9.40
N ARG A 157 21.94 8.03 9.52
CA ARG A 157 22.38 7.05 10.53
C ARG A 157 22.18 7.53 11.96
N ALA A 158 22.38 8.82 12.23
CA ALA A 158 22.12 9.40 13.54
C ALA A 158 20.61 9.44 13.82
N MET A 159 19.80 9.87 12.85
CA MET A 159 18.34 9.86 12.98
C MET A 159 17.79 8.45 13.21
N ALA A 160 18.23 7.46 12.43
CA ALA A 160 17.75 6.08 12.53
C ALA A 160 17.97 5.46 13.92
N LYS A 161 18.98 5.91 14.68
CA LYS A 161 19.23 5.43 16.06
C LYS A 161 18.21 5.95 17.08
N GLU A 162 17.65 7.13 16.82
CA GLU A 162 16.66 7.78 17.69
C GLU A 162 15.21 7.53 17.21
N SER A 163 15.06 6.93 16.02
CA SER A 163 13.78 6.59 15.43
C SER A 163 13.28 5.23 15.89
N PHE A 164 11.96 5.05 15.85
CA PHE A 164 11.29 3.78 16.06
C PHE A 164 10.19 3.62 15.00
N SER A 165 9.93 2.39 14.60
CA SER A 165 8.83 2.10 13.68
C SER A 165 7.56 1.82 14.45
N GLY A 166 6.44 2.30 13.93
CA GLY A 166 5.12 1.92 14.40
C GLY A 166 4.88 0.40 14.28
N PRO A 167 3.86 -0.13 14.96
CA PRO A 167 3.54 -1.54 14.92
C PRO A 167 3.15 -2.00 13.51
N ALA A 168 3.60 -3.20 13.15
CA ALA A 168 3.17 -3.83 11.93
C ALA A 168 3.29 -5.36 12.00
N ILE A 169 2.38 -6.04 11.31
CA ILE A 169 2.45 -7.48 11.08
C ILE A 169 2.24 -7.78 9.60
N HIS A 170 2.96 -8.77 9.08
CA HIS A 170 2.79 -9.19 7.70
C HIS A 170 1.50 -10.01 7.54
N LEU A 171 0.75 -9.73 6.48
CA LEU A 171 -0.46 -10.47 6.11
C LEU A 171 -0.25 -11.99 6.13
N ASP A 172 0.86 -12.46 5.56
CA ASP A 172 1.19 -13.90 5.51
C ASP A 172 1.35 -14.53 6.91
N SER A 173 1.83 -13.76 7.89
CA SER A 173 1.95 -14.24 9.28
C SER A 173 0.59 -14.39 9.95
N ILE A 174 -0.37 -13.51 9.65
CA ILE A 174 -1.76 -13.63 10.12
C ILE A 174 -2.37 -14.90 9.52
N MET A 175 -2.25 -15.07 8.21
CA MET A 175 -2.88 -16.16 7.47
C MET A 175 -2.33 -17.55 7.84
N THR A 176 -1.03 -17.63 8.13
CA THR A 176 -0.40 -18.88 8.56
C THR A 176 -0.59 -19.16 10.05
N GLY A 177 -1.33 -18.32 10.77
CA GLY A 177 -1.54 -18.44 12.22
C GLY A 177 -0.28 -18.18 13.06
N LYS A 178 0.80 -17.68 12.43
CA LYS A 178 2.05 -17.29 13.14
C LYS A 178 1.86 -16.04 13.98
N SER A 179 0.89 -15.19 13.64
CA SER A 179 0.56 -13.98 14.36
C SER A 179 -0.94 -13.89 14.55
N ASP A 180 -1.39 -13.70 15.79
CA ASP A 180 -2.79 -13.39 16.08
C ASP A 180 -3.03 -11.89 15.95
N PHE A 181 -3.71 -11.48 14.87
CA PHE A 181 -4.01 -10.07 14.64
C PHE A 181 -4.88 -9.48 15.75
N LYS A 182 -5.83 -10.24 16.32
CA LYS A 182 -6.75 -9.69 17.33
C LYS A 182 -6.01 -9.29 18.60
N SER A 183 -5.18 -10.18 19.14
CA SER A 183 -4.33 -9.84 20.29
C SER A 183 -3.32 -8.73 19.96
N PHE A 184 -2.75 -8.73 18.76
CA PHE A 184 -1.82 -7.69 18.33
C PHE A 184 -2.51 -6.31 18.25
N PHE A 185 -3.66 -6.23 17.59
CA PHE A 185 -4.45 -5.02 17.46
C PHE A 185 -4.86 -4.50 18.84
N ARG A 186 -5.38 -5.37 19.71
CA ARG A 186 -5.78 -5.00 21.06
C ARG A 186 -4.64 -4.40 21.88
N TYR A 187 -3.46 -5.03 21.85
CA TYR A 187 -2.28 -4.55 22.58
C TYR A 187 -1.92 -3.09 22.21
N TRP A 188 -2.05 -2.74 20.93
CA TRP A 188 -1.75 -1.41 20.40
C TRP A 188 -2.90 -0.42 20.56
N ALA A 189 -4.15 -0.87 20.41
CA ALA A 189 -5.34 -0.07 20.66
C ALA A 189 -5.40 0.43 22.11
N GLU A 190 -5.07 -0.43 23.08
CA GLU A 190 -4.96 -0.05 24.51
C GLU A 190 -3.85 0.99 24.78
N ARG A 191 -2.94 1.21 23.83
CA ARG A 191 -1.81 2.15 23.87
C ARG A 191 -2.00 3.38 22.98
N GLY A 192 -3.18 3.56 22.39
CA GLY A 192 -3.54 4.77 21.66
C GLY A 192 -3.52 4.65 20.14
N ILE A 193 -3.32 3.46 19.57
CA ILE A 193 -3.49 3.27 18.13
C ILE A 193 -4.99 3.18 17.78
N ALA A 194 -5.39 3.82 16.68
CA ALA A 194 -6.77 3.83 16.17
C ALA A 194 -7.84 4.41 17.14
N GLU A 195 -7.44 5.26 18.09
CA GLU A 195 -8.37 5.84 19.09
C GLU A 195 -9.56 6.59 18.46
N GLY A 196 -9.32 7.36 17.39
CA GLY A 196 -10.39 8.07 16.68
C GLY A 196 -11.37 7.11 16.00
N ASP A 197 -10.87 6.07 15.34
CA ASP A 197 -11.71 5.06 14.69
C ASP A 197 -12.53 4.27 15.71
N LEU A 198 -11.92 3.90 16.83
CA LEU A 198 -12.61 3.22 17.94
C LEU A 198 -13.67 4.12 18.58
N TYR A 199 -13.41 5.43 18.71
CA TYR A 199 -14.41 6.38 19.22
C TYR A 199 -15.63 6.44 18.30
N MET A 200 -15.39 6.59 17.00
CA MET A 200 -16.46 6.62 16.01
C MET A 200 -17.25 5.31 16.00
N TYR A 201 -16.54 4.17 16.04
CA TYR A 201 -17.16 2.86 16.07
C TYR A 201 -18.01 2.64 17.33
N GLU A 202 -17.52 3.01 18.52
CA GLU A 202 -18.29 2.87 19.77
C GLU A 202 -19.56 3.74 19.79
N ASN A 203 -19.51 4.91 19.13
CA ASN A 203 -20.60 5.87 19.06
C ASN A 203 -21.49 5.72 17.80
N ASN A 204 -21.27 4.68 16.99
CA ASN A 204 -22.00 4.45 15.73
C ASN A 204 -21.92 5.64 14.75
N ILE A 205 -20.79 6.33 14.72
CA ILE A 205 -20.53 7.43 13.80
C ILE A 205 -19.99 6.85 12.50
N PRO A 206 -20.65 7.06 11.34
CA PRO A 206 -20.16 6.58 10.05
C PRO A 206 -18.84 7.27 9.67
N LYS A 207 -17.88 6.51 9.14
CA LYS A 207 -16.53 7.03 8.77
C LYS A 207 -16.59 8.09 7.68
N GLU A 208 -17.60 8.02 6.81
CA GLU A 208 -17.85 9.02 5.77
C GLU A 208 -18.13 10.41 6.37
N SER A 209 -18.55 10.47 7.63
CA SER A 209 -18.79 11.72 8.36
C SER A 209 -17.51 12.39 8.85
N ALA A 210 -16.36 11.71 8.80
CA ALA A 210 -15.09 12.21 9.33
C ALA A 210 -14.29 13.06 8.33
N MET A 211 -14.39 12.75 7.03
CA MET A 211 -13.60 13.45 6.00
C MET A 211 -13.94 14.94 5.95
N GLY A 212 -12.97 15.78 6.34
CA GLY A 212 -13.13 17.25 6.35
C GLY A 212 -14.01 17.79 7.48
N ASN A 213 -14.46 16.94 8.41
CA ASN A 213 -15.32 17.35 9.51
C ASN A 213 -14.50 17.78 10.73
N TRP A 214 -14.11 19.05 10.74
CA TRP A 214 -13.34 19.66 11.82
C TRP A 214 -14.05 19.63 13.18
N ALA A 215 -15.40 19.63 13.19
CA ALA A 215 -16.17 19.61 14.43
C ALA A 215 -16.09 18.22 15.10
N LEU A 216 -16.22 17.15 14.32
CA LEU A 216 -16.04 15.77 14.80
C LEU A 216 -14.59 15.51 15.24
N ASP A 217 -13.60 15.98 14.48
CA ASP A 217 -12.19 15.89 14.88
C ASP A 217 -11.93 16.59 16.23
N ALA A 218 -12.49 17.79 16.43
CA ALA A 218 -12.39 18.51 17.70
C ALA A 218 -13.11 17.78 18.85
N GLU A 219 -14.28 17.19 18.59
CA GLU A 219 -15.02 16.39 19.57
C GLU A 219 -14.20 15.18 20.02
N ILE A 220 -13.67 14.39 19.08
CA ILE A 220 -12.83 13.21 19.37
C ILE A 220 -11.59 13.63 20.17
N LYS A 221 -10.88 14.67 19.72
CA LYS A 221 -9.70 15.20 20.44
C LYS A 221 -10.05 15.63 21.86
N GLN A 222 -11.20 16.28 22.06
CA GLN A 222 -11.65 16.68 23.39
C GLN A 222 -12.00 15.48 24.26
N ALA A 223 -12.68 14.47 23.72
CA ALA A 223 -12.98 13.23 24.43
C ALA A 223 -11.69 12.51 24.89
N LEU A 224 -10.70 12.39 24.00
CA LEU A 224 -9.40 11.80 24.30
C LEU A 224 -8.64 12.60 25.38
N ALA A 225 -8.64 13.93 25.27
CA ALA A 225 -8.05 14.80 26.29
C ALA A 225 -8.73 14.67 27.66
N ASN A 226 -10.03 14.37 27.67
CA ASN A 226 -10.81 14.09 28.88
C ASN A 226 -10.65 12.65 29.41
N GLY A 227 -9.74 11.86 28.83
CA GLY A 227 -9.43 10.51 29.28
C GLY A 227 -10.38 9.43 28.77
N TRP A 228 -11.16 9.72 27.71
CA TRP A 228 -11.92 8.68 27.03
C TRP A 228 -10.98 7.58 26.52
N LYS A 229 -11.40 6.32 26.69
CA LYS A 229 -10.74 5.14 26.12
C LYS A 229 -11.81 4.17 25.65
N ALA A 230 -11.55 3.51 24.53
CA ALA A 230 -12.44 2.47 24.02
C ALA A 230 -12.63 1.35 25.06
N LYS A 231 -13.86 0.83 25.17
CA LYS A 231 -14.11 -0.34 26.03
C LYS A 231 -13.39 -1.56 25.45
N PRO A 232 -12.91 -2.52 26.28
CA PRO A 232 -12.30 -3.75 25.78
C PRO A 232 -13.20 -4.51 24.80
N SER A 233 -14.51 -4.57 25.06
CA SER A 233 -15.47 -5.19 24.14
C SER A 233 -15.58 -4.50 22.78
N THR A 234 -15.41 -3.17 22.75
CA THR A 234 -15.38 -2.38 21.51
C THR A 234 -14.14 -2.71 20.70
N ILE A 235 -12.98 -2.79 21.35
CA ILE A 235 -11.71 -3.16 20.70
C ILE A 235 -11.82 -4.57 20.12
N ASP A 236 -12.31 -5.53 20.91
CA ASP A 236 -12.47 -6.92 20.49
C ASP A 236 -13.45 -7.03 19.30
N SER A 237 -14.63 -6.39 19.36
CA SER A 237 -15.60 -6.45 18.26
C SER A 237 -15.15 -5.71 17.00
N TYR A 238 -14.37 -4.63 17.15
CA TYR A 238 -13.78 -3.92 16.02
C TYR A 238 -12.70 -4.77 15.33
N ALA A 239 -11.83 -5.42 16.11
CA ALA A 239 -10.84 -6.35 15.57
C ALA A 239 -11.49 -7.58 14.90
N ASP A 240 -12.59 -8.09 15.46
CA ASP A 240 -13.40 -9.15 14.85
C ASP A 240 -13.93 -8.73 13.48
N SER A 241 -14.54 -7.55 13.39
CA SER A 241 -15.05 -6.99 12.13
C SER A 241 -13.97 -6.88 11.05
N ILE A 242 -12.77 -6.39 11.42
CA ILE A 242 -11.62 -6.31 10.51
C ILE A 242 -11.23 -7.71 10.01
N MET A 243 -11.15 -8.70 10.91
CA MET A 243 -10.77 -10.07 10.54
C MET A 243 -11.81 -10.75 9.65
N ASP A 244 -13.11 -10.55 9.90
CA ASP A 244 -14.17 -11.12 9.09
C ASP A 244 -14.15 -10.56 7.66
N ARG A 245 -13.99 -9.24 7.53
CA ARG A 245 -13.79 -8.55 6.26
C ARG A 245 -12.54 -9.03 5.53
N LEU A 246 -11.42 -9.13 6.24
CA LEU A 246 -10.16 -9.63 5.72
C LEU A 246 -10.31 -11.06 5.18
N ASN A 247 -10.86 -11.98 5.98
CA ASN A 247 -11.05 -13.36 5.56
C ASN A 247 -11.95 -13.47 4.33
N ASN A 248 -13.01 -12.67 4.25
CA ASN A 248 -13.89 -12.61 3.09
C ASN A 248 -13.13 -12.13 1.83
N LEU A 249 -12.41 -11.02 1.93
CA LEU A 249 -11.64 -10.46 0.83
C LEU A 249 -10.56 -11.45 0.33
N LEU A 250 -9.83 -12.08 1.25
CA LEU A 250 -8.75 -13.00 0.91
C LEU A 250 -9.26 -14.29 0.28
N GLY A 251 -10.44 -14.76 0.67
CA GLY A 251 -11.11 -15.90 0.02
C GLY A 251 -11.37 -15.69 -1.47
N GLN A 252 -11.31 -14.45 -1.96
CA GLN A 252 -11.59 -14.09 -3.35
C GLN A 252 -10.36 -13.59 -4.13
N THR A 253 -9.32 -13.12 -3.44
CA THR A 253 -8.26 -12.30 -4.04
C THR A 253 -6.87 -12.89 -3.93
N ARG A 254 -6.68 -13.91 -3.09
CA ARG A 254 -5.36 -14.51 -2.86
C ARG A 254 -4.84 -15.25 -4.10
N VAL A 255 -3.52 -15.20 -4.30
CA VAL A 255 -2.78 -15.95 -5.32
C VAL A 255 -1.86 -16.98 -4.67
#